data_AF-A0AAU7AQG7-F1
#
_entry.id   AF-A0AAU7AQG7-F1
#
_cell.length_a   1.000
_cell.length_b   1.000
_cell.length_c   1.000
_cell.angle_alpha   90.00
_cell.angle_beta   90.00
_cell.angle_gamma   90.00
#
_symmetry.space_group_name_H-M   'P 1'
#
loop_
_entity.id
_entity.type
_entity.pdbx_description
1 polymer ?
#
loop_
_entity_poly.entity_id
_entity_poly.type
_entity_poly.pdbx_seq_one_letter_code
_entity_poly.pdbx_strand_id
1 'polypeptide(L)'
;MPYFADPADAYKYLAGVWREAAVHPEVGPALMAADIVLQLRYDDPECQTTVRLADPIEVIEGDTEVVPVVTLTLSADLANQYWRGELNLAAALARGRAKSKGPVNKILKLVPLTRPMFPIYCELTAEKDEVAAL
;
A
#
# COMPACT_ATOMS: atom_id res chain seq x y z
N MET A 1 5.17 19.03 5.43
CA MET A 1 6.21 18.11 5.94
C MET A 1 5.84 16.71 5.49
N PRO A 2 6.82 15.84 5.22
CA PRO A 2 6.53 14.44 4.95
C PRO A 2 5.79 13.84 6.15
N TYR A 3 4.75 13.04 5.89
CA TYR A 3 3.98 12.40 6.96
C TYR A 3 4.82 11.33 7.68
N PHE A 4 5.71 10.67 6.94
CA PHE A 4 6.59 9.62 7.45
C PHE A 4 7.99 10.16 7.74
N ALA A 5 8.51 9.85 8.92
CA ALA A 5 9.83 10.35 9.33
C ALA A 5 10.99 9.59 8.67
N ASP A 6 10.84 8.27 8.53
CA ASP A 6 11.87 7.37 8.02
C ASP A 6 11.24 6.07 7.45
N PRO A 7 12.02 5.18 6.80
CA PRO A 7 11.51 3.92 6.27
C PRO A 7 10.78 3.04 7.28
N ALA A 8 11.20 3.03 8.55
CA ALA A 8 10.57 2.20 9.58
C ALA A 8 9.17 2.73 9.93
N ASP A 9 9.02 4.05 9.98
CA ASP A 9 7.73 4.73 10.15
C ASP A 9 6.81 4.45 8.95
N ALA A 10 7.34 4.49 7.72
CA ALA A 10 6.60 4.12 6.52
C ALA A 10 6.16 2.64 6.55
N TYR A 11 7.02 1.71 6.90
CA TYR A 11 6.66 0.28 7.04
C TYR A 11 5.59 0.06 8.10
N LYS A 12 5.68 0.74 9.25
CA LYS A 12 4.69 0.63 10.33
C LYS A 12 3.26 0.81 9.82
N TYR A 13 3.00 1.79 8.96
CA TYR A 13 1.65 2.08 8.47
C TYR A 13 1.36 1.55 7.06
N LEU A 14 2.26 1.77 6.10
CA LEU A 14 2.04 1.40 4.69
C LEU A 14 2.20 -0.09 4.43
N ALA A 15 3.12 -0.77 5.12
CA ALA A 15 3.16 -2.24 5.13
C ALA A 15 2.17 -2.80 6.16
N GLY A 16 2.00 -2.10 7.31
CA GLY A 16 1.06 -2.47 8.37
C GLY A 16 -0.38 -2.67 7.89
N VAL A 17 -0.90 -1.78 7.03
CA VAL A 17 -2.28 -1.94 6.51
C VAL A 17 -2.49 -3.24 5.74
N TRP A 18 -1.47 -3.74 5.04
CA TRP A 18 -1.54 -5.04 4.37
C TRP A 18 -1.49 -6.20 5.37
N ARG A 19 -0.73 -6.05 6.47
CA ARG A 19 -0.68 -7.05 7.55
C ARG A 19 -2.01 -7.14 8.28
N GLU A 20 -2.65 -6.01 8.58
CA GLU A 20 -4.00 -5.98 9.18
C GLU A 20 -5.04 -6.57 8.23
N ALA A 21 -4.97 -6.22 6.94
CA ALA A 21 -5.88 -6.77 5.93
C ALA A 21 -5.70 -8.28 5.72
N ALA A 22 -4.48 -8.81 5.89
CA ALA A 22 -4.20 -10.24 5.74
C ALA A 22 -4.94 -11.11 6.77
N VAL A 23 -5.13 -10.61 7.99
CA VAL A 23 -5.84 -11.31 9.07
C VAL A 23 -7.32 -10.95 9.16
N HIS A 24 -7.78 -9.97 8.37
CA HIS A 24 -9.17 -9.53 8.39
C HIS A 24 -10.10 -10.57 7.72
N PRO A 25 -11.18 -11.01 8.38
CA PRO A 25 -11.99 -12.17 7.94
C PRO A 25 -12.67 -11.98 6.58
N GLU A 26 -12.98 -10.74 6.20
CA GLU A 26 -13.64 -10.44 4.92
C GLU A 26 -12.66 -9.93 3.84
N VAL A 27 -11.57 -9.28 4.23
CA VAL A 27 -10.67 -8.59 3.30
C VAL A 27 -9.56 -9.53 2.84
N GLY A 28 -8.99 -10.30 3.77
CA GLY A 28 -7.97 -11.31 3.47
C GLY A 28 -8.38 -12.25 2.34
N PRO A 29 -9.54 -12.93 2.41
CA PRO A 29 -9.99 -13.83 1.35
C PRO A 29 -10.16 -13.16 -0.02
N ALA A 30 -10.68 -11.93 -0.06
CA ALA A 30 -10.86 -11.17 -1.31
C ALA A 30 -9.50 -10.78 -1.92
N LEU A 31 -8.52 -10.44 -1.08
CA LEU A 31 -7.16 -10.15 -1.50
C LEU A 31 -6.44 -11.40 -2.01
N MET A 32 -6.53 -12.53 -1.30
CA MET A 32 -5.93 -13.81 -1.72
C MET A 32 -6.44 -14.28 -3.08
N ALA A 33 -7.73 -14.05 -3.37
CA ALA A 33 -8.33 -14.40 -4.65
C ALA A 33 -7.76 -13.62 -5.85
N ALA A 34 -7.00 -12.54 -5.62
CA ALA A 34 -6.37 -11.77 -6.68
C ALA A 34 -5.12 -12.47 -7.27
N ASP A 35 -4.51 -13.42 -6.55
CA ASP A 35 -3.36 -14.23 -6.95
C ASP A 35 -2.27 -13.41 -7.69
N ILE A 36 -1.71 -12.43 -6.98
CA ILE A 36 -0.75 -11.49 -7.56
C ILE A 36 0.32 -11.07 -6.57
N VAL A 37 1.54 -10.95 -7.07
CA VAL A 37 2.67 -10.34 -6.35
C VAL A 37 2.79 -8.88 -6.75
N LEU A 38 2.59 -7.98 -5.79
CA LEU A 38 2.71 -6.54 -5.93
C LEU A 38 3.96 -6.05 -5.22
N GLN A 39 4.75 -5.19 -5.85
CA GLN A 39 5.82 -4.44 -5.17
C GLN A 39 5.47 -2.96 -5.16
N LEU A 40 5.43 -2.38 -3.96
CA LEU A 40 5.23 -0.96 -3.71
C LEU A 40 6.58 -0.35 -3.41
N ARG A 41 7.00 0.64 -4.19
CA ARG A 41 8.24 1.40 -3.97
C ARG A 41 7.87 2.83 -3.64
N TYR A 42 8.35 3.28 -2.49
CA TYR A 42 8.10 4.61 -2.00
C TYR A 42 9.34 5.48 -2.13
N ASP A 43 9.12 6.74 -2.51
CA ASP A 43 10.07 7.84 -2.33
C ASP A 43 9.64 8.71 -1.14
N ASP A 44 10.64 9.34 -0.49
CA ASP A 44 10.46 10.28 0.62
C ASP A 44 9.58 9.75 1.78
N PRO A 45 10.05 8.77 2.59
CA PRO A 45 11.38 8.15 2.57
C PRO A 45 11.50 6.96 1.60
N GLU A 46 12.71 6.70 1.10
CA GLU A 46 12.97 5.58 0.19
C GLU A 46 12.82 4.24 0.91
N CYS A 47 11.82 3.46 0.50
CA CYS A 47 11.56 2.13 1.04
C CYS A 47 10.73 1.30 0.07
N GLN A 48 10.66 -0.02 0.29
CA GLN A 48 9.84 -0.88 -0.55
C GLN A 48 9.16 -1.99 0.24
N THR A 49 7.96 -2.35 -0.20
CA THR A 49 7.16 -3.43 0.36
C THR A 49 6.69 -4.34 -0.75
N THR A 50 6.97 -5.63 -0.64
CA THR A 50 6.46 -6.65 -1.55
C THR A 50 5.32 -7.40 -0.88
N VAL A 51 4.16 -7.46 -1.52
CA VAL A 51 2.96 -8.11 -1.01
C VAL A 51 2.58 -9.24 -1.95
N ARG A 52 2.57 -10.48 -1.45
CA ARG A 52 2.05 -11.64 -2.16
C ARG A 52 0.60 -11.82 -1.76
N LEU A 53 -0.32 -11.47 -2.65
CA LEU A 53 -1.76 -11.65 -2.47
C LEU A 53 -2.15 -13.07 -2.91
N ALA A 54 -1.66 -14.06 -2.18
CA ALA A 54 -1.94 -15.49 -2.34
C ALA A 54 -2.25 -16.08 -0.96
N ASP A 55 -2.51 -17.38 -0.84
CA ASP A 55 -2.71 -18.06 0.45
C ASP A 55 -1.38 -18.68 0.95
N PRO A 56 -0.79 -18.23 2.07
CA PRO A 56 -1.19 -17.07 2.87
C PRO A 56 -0.69 -15.74 2.28
N ILE A 57 -1.31 -14.62 2.69
CA ILE A 57 -0.81 -13.29 2.30
C ILE A 57 0.50 -13.03 3.01
N GLU A 58 1.54 -12.74 2.22
CA GLU A 58 2.87 -12.40 2.75
C GLU A 58 3.19 -10.93 2.48
N VAL A 59 3.64 -10.22 3.52
CA VAL A 59 4.12 -8.84 3.43
C VAL A 59 5.60 -8.82 3.77
N ILE A 60 6.43 -8.40 2.82
CA ILE A 60 7.89 -8.40 2.91
C ILE A 60 8.38 -6.96 2.82
N GLU A 61 9.10 -6.51 3.85
CA GLU A 61 9.71 -5.19 3.92
C GLU A 61 11.15 -5.25 3.40
N GLY A 62 11.58 -4.25 2.63
CA GLY A 62 12.94 -4.18 2.10
C GLY A 62 13.20 -5.08 0.89
N ASP A 63 14.47 -5.44 0.68
CA ASP A 63 14.92 -6.22 -0.47
C ASP A 63 14.45 -7.66 -0.45
N THR A 64 14.06 -8.16 -1.63
CA THR A 64 13.56 -9.52 -1.80
C THR A 64 13.87 -10.05 -3.18
N GLU A 65 14.07 -11.37 -3.28
CA GLU A 65 14.19 -12.09 -4.55
C GLU A 65 12.84 -12.41 -5.19
N VAL A 66 11.73 -12.15 -4.47
CA VAL A 66 10.38 -12.35 -4.97
C VAL A 66 10.13 -11.47 -6.19
N VAL A 67 9.85 -12.09 -7.33
CA VAL A 67 9.62 -11.38 -8.59
C VAL A 67 8.20 -10.80 -8.63
N PRO A 68 8.04 -9.46 -8.68
CA PRO A 68 6.71 -8.87 -8.73
C PRO A 68 6.09 -9.02 -10.12
N VAL A 69 4.79 -9.30 -10.15
CA VAL A 69 3.99 -9.19 -11.38
C VAL A 69 3.81 -7.71 -11.73
N VAL A 70 3.64 -6.87 -10.73
CA VAL A 70 3.51 -5.42 -10.89
C VAL A 70 4.36 -4.70 -9.84
N THR A 71 5.08 -3.68 -10.29
CA THR A 71 5.73 -2.70 -9.41
C THR A 71 5.01 -1.36 -9.54
N LEU A 72 4.57 -0.79 -8.42
CA LEU A 72 4.00 0.54 -8.33
C LEU A 72 4.96 1.45 -7.57
N THR A 73 5.30 2.60 -8.14
CA THR A 73 6.21 3.59 -7.57
C THR A 73 5.49 4.92 -7.39
N LEU A 74 5.53 5.47 -6.18
CA LEU A 74 4.88 6.72 -5.76
C LEU A 74 5.47 7.19 -4.44
N SER A 75 5.35 8.47 -4.09
CA SER A 75 5.79 8.92 -2.77
C SER A 75 5.01 8.27 -1.63
N ALA A 76 5.64 8.13 -0.45
CA ALA A 76 4.96 7.62 0.73
C ALA A 76 3.72 8.46 1.07
N ASP A 77 3.81 9.78 0.94
CA ASP A 77 2.68 10.71 1.14
C ASP A 77 1.53 10.49 0.15
N LEU A 78 1.82 10.15 -1.11
CA LEU A 78 0.78 9.78 -2.08
C LEU A 78 0.07 8.48 -1.67
N ALA A 79 0.82 7.51 -1.16
CA ALA A 79 0.23 6.29 -0.60
C ALA A 79 -0.64 6.58 0.63
N ASN A 80 -0.21 7.47 1.54
CA ASN A 80 -1.05 7.94 2.65
C ASN A 80 -2.37 8.56 2.14
N GLN A 81 -2.31 9.47 1.17
CA GLN A 81 -3.51 10.06 0.56
C GLN A 81 -4.41 9.00 -0.10
N TYR A 82 -3.83 7.97 -0.71
CA TYR A 82 -4.60 6.86 -1.27
C TYR A 82 -5.38 6.11 -0.18
N TRP A 83 -4.71 5.73 0.90
CA TRP A 83 -5.32 4.98 1.99
C TRP A 83 -6.36 5.80 2.77
N ARG A 84 -6.26 7.13 2.76
CA ARG A 84 -7.28 8.05 3.30
C ARG A 84 -8.45 8.31 2.33
N GLY A 85 -8.42 7.76 1.13
CA GLY A 85 -9.45 7.98 0.11
C GLY A 85 -9.38 9.36 -0.57
N GLU A 86 -8.29 10.10 -0.38
CA GLU A 86 -8.07 11.45 -0.90
C GLU A 86 -7.40 11.43 -2.29
N LEU A 87 -6.80 10.31 -2.69
CA LEU A 87 -6.13 10.14 -3.97
C LEU A 87 -6.88 9.16 -4.89
N ASN A 88 -7.14 9.60 -6.12
CA ASN A 88 -7.51 8.70 -7.21
C ASN A 88 -6.26 8.11 -7.88
N LEU A 89 -5.97 6.82 -7.65
CA LEU A 89 -4.78 6.16 -8.19
C LEU A 89 -4.72 6.15 -9.72
N ALA A 90 -5.86 5.96 -10.40
CA ALA A 90 -5.90 5.97 -11.86
C ALA A 90 -5.51 7.35 -12.43
N ALA A 91 -5.99 8.42 -11.80
CA ALA A 91 -5.60 9.78 -12.15
C ALA A 91 -4.13 10.06 -11.81
N ALA A 92 -3.61 9.52 -10.70
CA ALA A 92 -2.20 9.65 -10.34
C ALA A 92 -1.28 8.97 -11.35
N LEU A 93 -1.65 7.77 -11.83
CA LEU A 93 -0.96 7.06 -12.91
C LEU A 93 -1.00 7.84 -14.23
N ALA A 94 -2.19 8.33 -14.62
CA ALA A 94 -2.36 9.10 -15.86
C ALA A 94 -1.55 10.40 -15.87
N ARG A 95 -1.36 11.02 -14.69
CA ARG A 95 -0.57 12.25 -14.52
C ARG A 95 0.92 11.99 -14.24
N GLY A 96 1.35 10.73 -14.17
CA GLY A 96 2.75 10.36 -13.87
C GLY A 96 3.19 10.62 -12.43
N ARG A 97 2.27 10.92 -11.51
CA ARG A 97 2.53 11.05 -10.05
C ARG A 97 2.77 9.68 -9.41
N ALA A 98 2.14 8.65 -9.96
CA ALA A 98 2.48 7.25 -9.70
C ALA A 98 2.95 6.61 -11.01
N LYS A 99 3.85 5.65 -10.92
CA LYS A 99 4.40 4.91 -12.07
C LYS A 99 4.18 3.42 -11.85
N SER A 100 3.76 2.72 -12.90
CA SER A 100 3.57 1.27 -12.86
C SER A 100 4.52 0.60 -13.85
N LYS A 101 5.15 -0.48 -13.42
CA LYS A 101 5.85 -1.45 -14.29
C LYS A 101 5.09 -2.77 -14.24
N GLY A 102 4.66 -3.26 -15.38
CA GLY A 102 3.79 -4.45 -15.49
C GLY A 102 2.35 -4.11 -15.90
N PRO A 103 1.43 -5.09 -15.86
CA PRO A 103 0.06 -4.95 -16.34
C PRO A 103 -0.78 -4.02 -15.44
N VAL A 104 -0.89 -2.75 -15.84
CA VAL A 104 -1.65 -1.69 -15.12
C VAL A 104 -3.09 -2.10 -14.83
N ASN A 105 -3.73 -2.84 -15.73
CA ASN A 105 -5.09 -3.34 -15.54
C ASN A 105 -5.24 -4.26 -14.31
N LYS A 106 -4.18 -4.96 -13.89
CA LYS A 106 -4.20 -5.75 -12.65
C LYS A 106 -4.25 -4.84 -11.42
N ILE A 107 -3.46 -3.76 -11.38
CA ILE A 107 -3.54 -2.76 -10.30
C ILE A 107 -4.96 -2.16 -10.24
N LEU A 108 -5.49 -1.73 -11.38
CA LEU A 108 -6.81 -1.06 -11.42
C LEU A 108 -7.95 -1.98 -10.96
N LYS A 109 -7.81 -3.30 -11.11
CA LYS A 109 -8.74 -4.29 -10.55
C LYS A 109 -8.58 -4.49 -9.04
N LEU A 110 -7.39 -4.25 -8.48
CA LEU A 110 -7.14 -4.29 -7.03
C LEU A 110 -7.73 -3.07 -6.31
N VAL A 111 -7.73 -1.89 -6.93
CA VAL A 111 -8.23 -0.64 -6.33
C VAL A 111 -9.59 -0.78 -5.62
N PRO A 112 -10.64 -1.38 -6.22
CA PRO A 112 -11.91 -1.57 -5.50
C PRO A 112 -11.79 -2.54 -4.31
N LEU A 113 -10.90 -3.54 -4.36
CA LEU A 113 -10.70 -4.51 -3.28
C LEU A 113 -10.00 -3.88 -2.06
N THR A 114 -9.25 -2.80 -2.24
CA THR A 114 -8.56 -2.13 -1.13
C THR A 114 -9.45 -1.13 -0.40
N ARG A 115 -10.65 -0.79 -0.89
CA ARG A 115 -11.54 0.18 -0.24
C ARG A 115 -11.89 -0.17 1.22
N PRO A 116 -12.19 -1.44 1.57
CA PRO A 116 -12.43 -1.83 2.95
C PRO A 116 -11.23 -1.64 3.88
N MET A 117 -10.02 -1.48 3.33
CA MET A 117 -8.81 -1.23 4.12
C MET A 117 -8.64 0.24 4.51
N PHE A 118 -9.41 1.16 3.93
CA PHE A 118 -9.33 2.59 4.26
C PHE A 118 -9.64 2.87 5.74
N PRO A 119 -10.75 2.37 6.33
CA PRO A 119 -10.98 2.52 7.76
C PRO A 119 -9.88 1.86 8.61
N ILE A 120 -9.38 0.67 8.20
CA ILE A 120 -8.27 -0.02 8.88
C ILE A 120 -7.03 0.87 8.92
N TYR A 121 -6.71 1.55 7.82
CA TYR A 121 -5.57 2.47 7.77
C TYR A 121 -5.76 3.70 8.66
N CYS A 122 -6.96 4.28 8.67
CA CYS A 122 -7.27 5.42 9.53
C CYS A 122 -7.15 5.05 11.02
N GLU A 123 -7.62 3.87 11.41
CA GLU A 123 -7.44 3.34 12.78
C GLU A 123 -5.95 3.12 13.09
N LEU A 124 -5.21 2.53 12.16
CA LEU A 124 -3.77 2.26 12.32
C LEU A 124 -2.93 3.54 12.48
N THR A 125 -3.37 4.65 11.88
CA THR A 125 -2.67 5.96 11.91
C THR A 125 -3.21 6.93 12.96
N ALA A 126 -4.30 6.59 13.66
CA ALA A 126 -5.01 7.50 14.57
C ALA A 126 -4.10 8.11 15.66
N GLU A 127 -3.29 7.30 16.34
CA GLU A 127 -2.36 7.77 17.38
C GLU A 127 -1.34 8.78 16.82
N LYS A 128 -0.83 8.53 15.61
CA LYS A 128 0.14 9.43 14.96
C LYS A 128 -0.52 10.75 14.54
N ASP A 129 -1.76 10.69 14.08
CA ASP A 129 -2.54 11.87 13.70
C ASP A 129 -2.82 12.78 14.90
N GLU A 130 -3.11 12.20 16.07
CA GLU A 130 -3.29 12.96 17.32
C GLU A 130 -2.01 13.67 17.75
N VAL A 131 -0.86 12.99 17.68
CA VAL A 131 0.44 13.58 18.02
C VAL A 131 0.83 14.71 17.06
N ALA A 132 0.48 14.59 15.78
CA ALA A 132 0.76 15.62 14.77
C ALA A 132 -0.15 16.87 14.88
N ALA A 133 -1.28 16.77 15.60
CA ALA A 133 -2.21 17.88 15.81
C ALA A 133 -1.88 18.76 17.02
N LEU A 134 -0.89 18.36 17.84
CA LEU A 134 -0.39 19.06 19.02
C LEU A 134 0.79 19.99 18.66
#